data_AF-A0A1C7I7Y4-F1
#
_entry.id   AF-A0A1C7I7Y4-F1
#
_cell.length_a   1.000
_cell.length_b   1.000
_cell.length_c   1.000
_cell.angle_alpha   90.00
_cell.angle_beta   90.00
_cell.angle_gamma   90.00
#
_symmetry.space_group_name_H-M   'P 1'
#
loop_
_entity.id
_entity.type
_entity.pdbx_description
1 polymer ?
#
loop_
_entity_poly.entity_id
_entity_poly.type
_entity_poly.pdbx_seq_one_letter_code
_entity_poly.pdbx_strand_id
1 'polypeptide(L)'
;MKKLMTMSFIILFSVLAVLSCINFSYNALETIENDKQTITIEKPEDITNEKFLEDIDKALGENNADIMYRYVDVTGKKPHYIYFKTNHTNNFIHGASLKSDFQISEEECISTLTPMGYEVYPLYVSSVFQDISFYNWADAAKYDLSSCTYYVKNDVCSESAGIISQLGYHVIINTNVFLSGKMPVLLFSFIPIFLLIMSMVFYVLANGKRNVIKKMDGYTLKSILLDEIKVCGVNFIGSFLIVELTGA
;
A
#
# COMPACT_ATOMS: atom_id res chain seq x y z
N MET A 1 17.49 35.26 -2.77
CA MET A 1 16.27 34.72 -2.13
C MET A 1 15.35 33.97 -3.09
N LYS A 2 15.11 34.46 -4.32
CA LYS A 2 14.30 33.72 -5.32
C LYS A 2 14.77 32.28 -5.57
N LYS A 3 16.08 32.08 -5.75
CA LYS A 3 16.69 30.74 -5.95
C LYS A 3 16.46 29.80 -4.75
N LEU A 4 16.53 30.33 -3.51
CA LEU A 4 16.29 29.55 -2.30
C LEU A 4 14.84 29.06 -2.25
N MET A 5 13.88 29.94 -2.56
CA MET A 5 12.47 29.59 -2.66
C MET A 5 12.19 28.54 -3.74
N THR A 6 12.83 28.65 -4.90
CA THR A 6 12.73 27.62 -5.95
C THR A 6 13.34 26.29 -5.52
N MET A 7 14.48 26.29 -4.83
CA MET A 7 15.09 25.07 -4.28
C MET A 7 14.20 24.41 -3.22
N SER A 8 13.65 25.18 -2.26
CA SER A 8 12.71 24.66 -1.25
C SER A 8 11.45 24.07 -1.89
N PHE A 9 10.98 24.66 -2.99
CA PHE A 9 9.85 24.15 -3.76
C PHE A 9 10.20 22.81 -4.43
N ILE A 10 11.36 22.71 -5.09
CA ILE A 10 11.83 21.45 -5.69
C ILE A 10 11.91 20.34 -4.65
N ILE A 11 12.55 20.61 -3.50
CA ILE A 11 12.68 19.63 -2.41
C ILE A 11 11.32 19.14 -1.94
N LEU A 12 10.36 20.04 -1.73
CA LEU A 12 9.00 19.66 -1.32
C LEU A 12 8.34 18.74 -2.35
N PHE A 13 8.39 19.11 -3.63
CA PHE A 13 7.77 18.32 -4.69
C PHE A 13 8.45 16.96 -4.88
N SER A 14 9.78 16.89 -4.79
CA SER A 14 10.50 15.61 -4.83
C SER A 14 10.07 14.70 -3.67
N VAL A 15 9.96 15.24 -2.44
CA VAL A 15 9.48 14.47 -1.28
C VAL A 15 8.05 13.99 -1.48
N LEU A 16 7.14 14.86 -1.95
CA LEU A 16 5.75 14.50 -2.21
C LEU A 16 5.61 13.46 -3.32
N ALA A 17 6.41 13.56 -4.38
CA ALA A 17 6.43 12.59 -5.48
C ALA A 17 6.89 11.21 -5.00
N VAL A 18 7.98 11.15 -4.25
CA VAL A 18 8.49 9.89 -3.67
C VAL A 18 7.46 9.28 -2.71
N LEU A 19 6.89 10.08 -1.81
CA LEU A 19 5.85 9.60 -0.89
C LEU A 19 4.61 9.09 -1.61
N SER A 20 4.19 9.77 -2.68
CA SER A 20 3.05 9.34 -3.50
C SER A 20 3.35 8.00 -4.19
N CYS A 21 4.56 7.82 -4.71
CA CYS A 21 5.00 6.56 -5.32
C CYS A 21 5.00 5.40 -4.31
N ILE A 22 5.57 5.63 -3.11
CA ILE A 22 5.55 4.64 -2.02
C ILE A 22 4.11 4.30 -1.63
N ASN A 23 3.27 5.30 -1.36
CA ASN A 23 1.90 5.09 -0.94
C ASN A 23 1.04 4.42 -2.01
N PHE A 24 1.31 4.71 -3.30
CA PHE A 24 0.69 4.03 -4.42
C PHE A 24 1.08 2.55 -4.47
N SER A 25 2.35 2.22 -4.23
CA SER A 25 2.79 0.82 -4.19
C SER A 25 2.17 0.02 -3.05
N TYR A 26 2.07 0.61 -1.85
CA TYR A 26 1.46 -0.07 -0.70
C TYR A 26 -0.07 -0.08 -0.73
N ASN A 27 -0.72 0.68 -1.62
CA ASN A 27 -2.18 0.73 -1.71
C ASN A 27 -2.78 -0.65 -2.01
N ALA A 28 -2.12 -1.46 -2.84
CA ALA A 28 -2.59 -2.80 -3.17
C ALA A 28 -2.63 -3.72 -1.95
N LEU A 29 -1.53 -3.75 -1.19
CA LEU A 29 -1.39 -4.55 0.02
C LEU A 29 -2.44 -4.15 1.07
N GLU A 30 -2.65 -2.85 1.25
CA GLU A 30 -3.67 -2.33 2.16
C GLU A 30 -5.09 -2.70 1.71
N THR A 31 -5.39 -2.61 0.42
CA THR A 31 -6.72 -2.99 -0.08
C THR A 31 -7.01 -4.49 0.16
N ILE A 32 -5.97 -5.34 0.09
CA ILE A 32 -6.08 -6.78 0.32
C ILE A 32 -6.31 -7.11 1.81
N GLU A 33 -5.63 -6.40 2.72
CA GLU A 33 -5.58 -6.76 4.16
C GLU A 33 -6.47 -5.91 5.08
N ASN A 34 -6.91 -4.71 4.69
CA ASN A 34 -7.56 -3.73 5.58
C ASN A 34 -8.94 -4.17 6.14
N ASP A 35 -9.70 -5.00 5.43
CA ASP A 35 -11.00 -5.53 5.87
C ASP A 35 -10.89 -6.87 6.61
N LYS A 36 -9.65 -7.26 6.97
CA LYS A 36 -9.36 -8.57 7.56
C LYS A 36 -8.74 -8.43 8.95
N GLN A 37 -9.09 -9.39 9.79
CA GLN A 37 -8.52 -9.61 11.09
C GLN A 37 -7.59 -10.82 11.01
N THR A 38 -6.54 -10.80 11.82
CA THR A 38 -5.59 -11.90 11.86
C THR A 38 -5.93 -12.88 12.97
N ILE A 39 -5.86 -14.17 12.66
CA ILE A 39 -5.95 -15.27 13.63
C ILE A 39 -4.68 -16.09 13.55
N THR A 40 -4.18 -16.56 14.68
CA THR A 40 -3.07 -17.51 14.74
C THR A 40 -3.64 -18.89 14.98
N ILE A 41 -3.27 -19.85 14.14
CA ILE A 41 -3.69 -21.24 14.29
C ILE A 41 -2.43 -22.08 14.50
N GLU A 42 -2.42 -22.85 15.58
CA GLU A 42 -1.36 -23.81 15.88
C GLU A 42 -1.77 -25.18 15.35
N LYS A 43 -0.99 -25.68 14.39
CA LYS A 43 -1.18 -27.01 13.83
C LYS A 43 -0.53 -28.04 14.75
N PRO A 44 -1.27 -29.09 15.18
CA PRO A 44 -0.69 -30.20 15.91
C PRO A 44 0.45 -30.90 15.14
N GLU A 45 1.45 -31.42 15.86
CA GLU A 45 2.62 -32.10 15.27
C GLU A 45 2.25 -33.44 14.59
N ASP A 46 1.17 -34.07 15.02
CA ASP A 46 0.69 -35.38 14.57
C ASP A 46 -0.15 -35.33 13.27
N ILE A 47 -0.49 -34.14 12.79
CA ILE A 47 -1.32 -33.93 11.60
C ILE A 47 -0.45 -33.43 10.43
N THR A 48 -0.65 -33.99 9.23
CA THR A 48 0.04 -33.55 8.01
C THR A 48 -0.50 -32.20 7.53
N ASN A 49 0.31 -31.45 6.79
CA ASN A 49 -0.09 -30.13 6.29
C ASN A 49 -1.32 -30.22 5.37
N GLU A 50 -1.37 -31.23 4.51
CA GLU A 50 -2.48 -31.44 3.57
C GLU A 50 -3.78 -31.67 4.35
N LYS A 51 -3.73 -32.54 5.37
CA LYS A 51 -4.92 -32.86 6.18
C LYS A 51 -5.42 -31.65 6.96
N PHE A 52 -4.50 -30.88 7.55
CA PHE A 52 -4.82 -29.65 8.25
C PHE A 52 -5.50 -28.62 7.33
N LEU A 53 -4.97 -28.42 6.12
CA LEU A 53 -5.54 -27.49 5.15
C LEU A 53 -6.92 -27.96 4.67
N GLU A 54 -7.10 -29.25 4.37
CA GLU A 54 -8.38 -29.85 3.98
C GLU A 54 -9.45 -29.71 5.08
N ASP A 55 -9.09 -29.94 6.34
CA ASP A 55 -10.03 -29.85 7.46
C ASP A 55 -10.54 -28.42 7.66
N ILE A 56 -9.66 -27.43 7.55
CA ILE A 56 -10.03 -26.01 7.61
C ILE A 56 -10.88 -25.62 6.40
N ASP A 57 -10.46 -25.99 5.19
CA ASP A 57 -11.16 -25.65 3.94
C ASP A 57 -12.60 -26.18 3.99
N LYS A 58 -12.78 -27.47 4.33
CA LYS A 58 -14.10 -28.09 4.45
C LYS A 58 -14.97 -27.40 5.51
N ALA A 59 -14.43 -27.16 6.70
CA ALA A 59 -15.21 -26.60 7.81
C ALA A 59 -15.66 -25.16 7.53
N LEU A 60 -14.81 -24.35 6.89
CA LEU A 60 -15.16 -22.99 6.49
C LEU A 60 -16.10 -22.99 5.27
N GLY A 61 -15.96 -23.94 4.35
CA GLY A 61 -16.85 -24.10 3.20
C GLY A 61 -18.30 -24.40 3.57
N GLU A 62 -18.53 -25.20 4.60
CA GLU A 62 -19.87 -25.46 5.14
C GLU A 62 -20.56 -24.19 5.68
N ASN A 63 -19.78 -23.18 6.06
CA ASN A 63 -20.25 -21.92 6.63
C ASN A 63 -20.04 -20.72 5.68
N ASN A 64 -19.66 -20.97 4.43
CA ASN A 64 -19.41 -19.94 3.41
C ASN A 64 -18.43 -18.85 3.88
N ALA A 65 -17.37 -19.26 4.58
CA ALA A 65 -16.32 -18.40 5.09
C ALA A 65 -15.00 -18.66 4.35
N ASP A 66 -14.17 -17.63 4.21
CA ASP A 66 -12.86 -17.75 3.57
C ASP A 66 -11.72 -17.37 4.53
N ILE A 67 -10.57 -17.98 4.29
CA ILE A 67 -9.32 -17.74 5.01
C ILE A 67 -8.17 -17.54 4.03
N MET A 68 -7.20 -16.74 4.44
CA MET A 68 -5.96 -16.48 3.70
C MET A 68 -4.74 -16.74 4.56
N TYR A 69 -3.75 -17.42 4.00
CA TYR A 69 -2.41 -17.52 4.56
C TYR A 69 -1.46 -16.62 3.77
N ARG A 70 -0.50 -15.98 4.46
CA ARG A 70 0.50 -15.12 3.84
C ARG A 70 1.90 -15.61 4.15
N TYR A 71 2.65 -15.91 3.11
CA TYR A 71 4.08 -16.14 3.15
C TYR A 71 4.82 -14.96 2.50
N VAL A 72 5.93 -14.52 3.08
CA VAL A 72 6.73 -13.41 2.55
C VAL A 72 8.12 -13.92 2.20
N ASP A 73 8.41 -13.96 0.90
CA ASP A 73 9.75 -14.27 0.40
C ASP A 73 10.57 -12.97 0.27
N VAL A 74 11.73 -12.95 0.90
CA VAL A 74 12.67 -11.81 0.92
C VAL A 74 13.99 -12.13 0.22
N THR A 75 14.10 -13.29 -0.44
CA THR A 75 15.32 -13.71 -1.14
C THR A 75 15.56 -12.94 -2.45
N GLY A 76 14.50 -12.39 -3.04
CA GLY A 76 14.54 -11.60 -4.27
C GLY A 76 15.06 -10.16 -4.09
N LYS A 77 15.02 -9.40 -5.19
CA LYS A 77 15.41 -7.96 -5.19
C LYS A 77 14.47 -7.07 -4.36
N LYS A 78 13.22 -7.49 -4.23
CA LYS A 78 12.15 -6.83 -3.48
C LYS A 78 11.28 -7.93 -2.86
N PRO A 79 10.58 -7.66 -1.75
CA PRO A 79 9.75 -8.66 -1.08
C PRO A 79 8.62 -9.15 -2.00
N HIS A 80 8.39 -10.45 -1.96
CA HIS A 80 7.30 -11.11 -2.66
C HIS A 80 6.28 -11.62 -1.64
N TYR A 81 5.11 -11.01 -1.66
CA TYR A 81 3.97 -11.37 -0.83
C TYR A 81 3.16 -12.45 -1.54
N ILE A 82 3.18 -13.65 -0.97
CA ILE A 82 2.53 -14.82 -1.50
C ILE A 82 1.34 -15.16 -0.62
N TYR A 83 0.16 -15.14 -1.21
CA TYR A 83 -1.09 -15.42 -0.53
C TYR A 83 -1.68 -16.75 -1.00
N PHE A 84 -2.15 -17.55 -0.07
CA PHE A 84 -2.90 -18.77 -0.33
C PHE A 84 -4.28 -18.59 0.25
N LYS A 85 -5.34 -18.81 -0.54
CA LYS A 85 -6.71 -18.56 -0.09
C LYS A 85 -7.69 -19.65 -0.50
N THR A 86 -8.76 -19.77 0.28
CA THR A 86 -9.94 -20.57 -0.06
C THR A 86 -10.84 -19.83 -1.07
N ASN A 87 -11.80 -20.53 -1.69
CA ASN A 87 -12.66 -20.02 -2.77
C ASN A 87 -14.17 -20.11 -2.45
N HIS A 88 -14.55 -20.06 -1.18
CA HIS A 88 -15.95 -20.20 -0.78
C HIS A 88 -16.79 -18.96 -1.14
N THR A 89 -16.20 -17.77 -1.12
CA THR A 89 -16.86 -16.51 -1.43
C THR A 89 -16.14 -15.72 -2.53
N ASN A 90 -16.92 -14.97 -3.32
CA ASN A 90 -16.41 -14.13 -4.41
C ASN A 90 -15.92 -12.75 -3.93
N ASN A 91 -16.23 -12.38 -2.69
CA ASN A 91 -15.97 -11.04 -2.17
C ASN A 91 -14.77 -10.99 -1.23
N PHE A 92 -14.02 -12.09 -1.08
CA PHE A 92 -12.98 -12.18 -0.07
C PHE A 92 -11.79 -11.24 -0.33
N ILE A 93 -11.42 -11.05 -1.60
CA ILE A 93 -10.38 -10.12 -2.04
C ILE A 93 -11.02 -9.00 -2.84
N HIS A 94 -10.77 -7.75 -2.40
CA HIS A 94 -11.11 -6.57 -3.18
C HIS A 94 -9.88 -6.15 -3.99
N GLY A 95 -9.92 -6.34 -5.31
CA GLY A 95 -8.78 -6.02 -6.18
C GLY A 95 -9.17 -5.91 -7.66
N ALA A 96 -8.28 -5.32 -8.46
CA ALA A 96 -8.42 -5.27 -9.91
C ALA A 96 -7.60 -6.42 -10.54
N SER A 97 -8.28 -7.49 -10.92
CA SER A 97 -7.74 -8.60 -11.72
C SER A 97 -8.62 -8.80 -12.96
N LEU A 98 -8.05 -9.37 -14.02
CA LEU A 98 -8.81 -9.84 -15.19
C LEU A 98 -9.87 -10.89 -14.83
N LYS A 99 -9.63 -11.62 -13.74
CA LYS A 99 -10.56 -12.60 -13.19
C LYS A 99 -11.39 -11.95 -12.08
N SER A 100 -12.63 -11.59 -12.40
CA SER A 100 -13.50 -10.78 -11.53
C SER A 100 -14.01 -11.50 -10.28
N ASP A 101 -14.02 -12.84 -10.30
CA ASP A 101 -14.44 -13.67 -9.17
C ASP A 101 -13.29 -14.03 -8.21
N PHE A 102 -12.03 -13.75 -8.60
CA PHE A 102 -10.82 -14.11 -7.86
C PHE A 102 -10.79 -15.57 -7.39
N GLN A 103 -11.50 -16.48 -8.07
CA GLN A 103 -11.42 -17.90 -7.78
C GLN A 103 -10.19 -18.51 -8.44
N ILE A 104 -9.41 -19.27 -7.68
CA ILE A 104 -8.10 -19.77 -8.13
C ILE A 104 -8.13 -21.29 -8.11
N SER A 105 -8.08 -21.93 -9.28
CA SER A 105 -7.90 -23.37 -9.40
C SER A 105 -6.46 -23.79 -9.06
N GLU A 106 -6.21 -25.08 -8.84
CA GLU A 106 -4.89 -25.59 -8.42
C GLU A 106 -3.76 -25.29 -9.41
N GLU A 107 -4.06 -25.22 -10.71
CA GLU A 107 -3.08 -24.91 -11.76
C GLU A 107 -3.04 -23.42 -12.14
N GLU A 108 -3.85 -22.57 -11.48
CA GLU A 108 -3.94 -21.15 -11.79
C GLU A 108 -3.29 -20.30 -10.69
N CYS A 109 -2.83 -19.10 -11.06
CA CYS A 109 -2.43 -18.10 -10.08
C CYS A 109 -2.79 -16.68 -10.56
N ILE A 110 -3.02 -15.77 -9.60
CA ILE A 110 -3.21 -14.34 -9.89
C ILE A 110 -1.97 -13.61 -9.39
N SER A 111 -1.20 -12.99 -10.27
CA SER A 111 0.15 -12.57 -9.92
C SER A 111 0.62 -11.32 -10.68
N THR A 112 1.47 -10.54 -10.03
CA THR A 112 2.28 -9.49 -10.65
C THR A 112 3.51 -10.05 -11.38
N LEU A 113 3.88 -11.29 -11.06
CA LEU A 113 4.95 -12.08 -11.68
C LEU A 113 4.39 -13.17 -12.59
N THR A 114 5.26 -13.76 -13.41
CA THR A 114 4.95 -14.93 -14.25
C THR A 114 5.66 -16.18 -13.70
N PRO A 115 5.13 -16.81 -12.62
CA PRO A 115 5.70 -18.04 -12.09
C PRO A 115 5.60 -19.19 -13.10
N MET A 116 6.60 -20.07 -13.11
CA MET A 116 6.58 -21.27 -13.95
C MET A 116 5.66 -22.33 -13.33
N GLY A 117 4.89 -23.03 -14.17
CA GLY A 117 4.04 -24.15 -13.76
C GLY A 117 2.59 -23.79 -13.43
N TYR A 118 2.19 -22.52 -13.61
CA TYR A 118 0.82 -22.06 -13.40
C TYR A 118 0.29 -21.29 -14.62
N GLU A 119 -1.02 -21.37 -14.87
CA GLU A 119 -1.72 -20.42 -15.72
C GLU A 119 -1.85 -19.08 -14.98
N VAL A 120 -1.23 -18.03 -15.52
CA VAL A 120 -1.07 -16.75 -14.82
C VAL A 120 -2.10 -15.74 -15.28
N TYR A 121 -2.96 -15.31 -14.37
CA TYR A 121 -3.81 -14.13 -14.55
C TYR A 121 -3.10 -12.89 -13.98
N PRO A 122 -2.89 -11.84 -14.78
CA PRO A 122 -2.12 -10.70 -14.31
C PRO A 122 -2.92 -9.88 -13.30
N LEU A 123 -2.26 -9.54 -12.19
CA LEU A 123 -2.77 -8.65 -11.17
C LEU A 123 -2.37 -7.20 -11.51
N TYR A 124 -3.34 -6.33 -11.77
CA TYR A 124 -3.09 -4.94 -12.16
C TYR A 124 -2.89 -4.04 -10.94
N VAL A 125 -1.79 -4.27 -10.24
CA VAL A 125 -1.37 -3.47 -9.09
C VAL A 125 0.07 -3.01 -9.26
N SER A 126 0.44 -1.95 -8.54
CA SER A 126 1.82 -1.49 -8.51
C SER A 126 2.74 -2.56 -7.96
N SER A 127 3.75 -2.91 -8.75
CA SER A 127 4.82 -3.83 -8.36
C SER A 127 6.14 -3.11 -8.10
N VAL A 128 6.14 -1.80 -7.81
CA VAL A 128 7.39 -1.01 -7.67
C VAL A 128 8.23 -1.49 -6.48
N PHE A 129 7.62 -1.62 -5.30
CA PHE A 129 8.32 -1.97 -4.06
C PHE A 129 8.09 -3.41 -3.59
N GLN A 130 7.09 -4.10 -4.13
CA GLN A 130 6.80 -5.49 -3.80
C GLN A 130 6.18 -6.22 -4.97
N ASP A 131 6.29 -7.54 -4.99
CA ASP A 131 5.44 -8.39 -5.82
C ASP A 131 4.32 -9.00 -4.97
N ILE A 132 3.20 -9.28 -5.60
CA ILE A 132 2.04 -9.94 -5.00
C ILE A 132 1.63 -11.10 -5.90
N SER A 133 1.40 -12.26 -5.30
CA SER A 133 0.82 -13.44 -5.95
C SER A 133 -0.22 -14.11 -5.06
N PHE A 134 -1.26 -14.63 -5.68
CA PHE A 134 -2.29 -15.44 -5.05
C PHE A 134 -2.30 -16.83 -5.69
N TYR A 135 -2.37 -17.84 -4.83
CA TYR A 135 -2.44 -19.26 -5.18
C TYR A 135 -3.61 -19.93 -4.45
N ASN A 136 -3.93 -21.15 -4.88
CA ASN A 136 -4.92 -21.98 -4.20
C ASN A 136 -4.47 -22.34 -2.78
N TRP A 137 -5.43 -22.47 -1.85
CA TRP A 137 -5.18 -22.87 -0.46
C TRP A 137 -4.31 -24.12 -0.30
N ALA A 138 -4.53 -25.16 -1.12
CA ALA A 138 -3.81 -26.43 -1.05
C ALA A 138 -2.29 -26.27 -1.24
N ASP A 139 -1.86 -25.29 -2.04
CA ASP A 139 -0.45 -25.03 -2.33
C ASP A 139 0.33 -24.52 -1.10
N ALA A 140 -0.37 -24.13 -0.02
CA ALA A 140 0.27 -23.76 1.24
C ALA A 140 0.98 -24.95 1.92
N ALA A 141 0.63 -26.19 1.56
CA ALA A 141 1.16 -27.41 2.20
C ALA A 141 2.69 -27.52 2.14
N LYS A 142 3.34 -26.87 1.16
CA LYS A 142 4.79 -26.85 0.98
C LYS A 142 5.55 -26.03 2.04
N TYR A 143 4.85 -25.21 2.84
CA TYR A 143 5.45 -24.39 3.88
C TYR A 143 5.28 -25.00 5.27
N ASP A 144 6.04 -24.50 6.24
CA ASP A 144 5.84 -24.85 7.63
C ASP A 144 4.59 -24.15 8.18
N LEU A 145 3.60 -24.95 8.59
CA LEU A 145 2.30 -24.49 9.08
C LEU A 145 2.13 -24.67 10.61
N SER A 146 3.22 -24.94 11.33
CA SER A 146 3.19 -25.26 12.77
C SER A 146 2.50 -24.18 13.63
N SER A 147 2.85 -22.91 13.42
CA SER A 147 2.17 -21.77 14.04
C SER A 147 2.21 -20.60 13.08
N CYS A 148 1.08 -20.34 12.42
CA CYS A 148 1.00 -19.35 11.35
C CYS A 148 -0.12 -18.35 11.62
N THR A 149 0.06 -17.14 11.10
CA THR A 149 -0.95 -16.10 11.10
C THR A 149 -1.72 -16.12 9.79
N TYR A 150 -3.05 -16.17 9.92
CA TYR A 150 -4.01 -16.22 8.84
C TYR A 150 -4.91 -14.98 8.88
N TYR A 151 -5.48 -14.62 7.74
CA TYR A 151 -6.39 -13.50 7.59
C TYR A 151 -7.80 -14.02 7.33
N VAL A 152 -8.75 -13.48 8.08
CA VAL A 152 -10.18 -13.75 7.92
C VAL A 152 -10.89 -12.40 7.87
N LYS A 153 -12.01 -12.30 7.16
CA LYS A 153 -12.81 -11.07 7.14
C LYS A 153 -13.25 -10.67 8.55
N ASN A 154 -13.19 -9.37 8.84
CA ASN A 154 -13.55 -8.82 10.15
C ASN A 154 -14.94 -9.28 10.62
N ASP A 155 -15.93 -9.26 9.72
CA ASP A 155 -17.32 -9.55 10.04
C ASP A 155 -17.57 -11.01 10.47
N VAL A 156 -16.74 -11.94 10.01
CA VAL A 156 -16.88 -13.40 10.25
C VAL A 156 -15.71 -13.97 11.05
N CYS A 157 -14.83 -13.12 11.60
CA CYS A 157 -13.61 -13.57 12.28
C CYS A 157 -13.89 -14.42 13.51
N SER A 158 -14.82 -14.01 14.37
CA SER A 158 -15.16 -14.75 15.60
C SER A 158 -15.84 -16.10 15.30
N GLU A 159 -16.70 -16.12 14.27
CA GLU A 159 -17.38 -17.34 13.82
C GLU A 159 -16.38 -18.33 13.22
N SER A 160 -15.53 -17.86 12.31
CA SER A 160 -14.49 -18.68 11.67
C SER A 160 -13.49 -19.23 12.69
N ALA A 161 -13.06 -18.42 13.66
CA ALA A 161 -12.19 -18.89 14.75
C ALA A 161 -12.88 -19.95 15.61
N GLY A 162 -14.19 -19.79 15.88
CA GLY A 162 -15.00 -20.77 16.59
C GLY A 162 -15.10 -22.10 15.85
N ILE A 163 -15.36 -22.07 14.54
CA ILE A 163 -15.43 -23.26 13.66
C ILE A 163 -14.09 -24.01 13.68
N ILE A 164 -12.98 -23.30 13.50
CA ILE A 164 -11.64 -23.91 13.49
C ILE A 164 -11.29 -24.49 14.87
N SER A 165 -11.71 -23.82 15.95
CA SER A 165 -11.52 -24.33 17.32
C SER A 165 -12.30 -25.62 17.59
N GLN A 166 -13.48 -25.79 16.97
CA GLN A 166 -14.28 -27.02 17.08
C GLN A 166 -13.61 -28.24 16.42
N LEU A 167 -12.70 -28.02 15.47
CA LEU A 167 -11.85 -29.07 14.89
C LEU A 167 -10.77 -29.57 15.86
N GLY A 168 -10.61 -28.94 17.02
CA GLY A 168 -9.60 -29.29 18.03
C GLY A 168 -8.28 -28.52 17.86
N TYR A 169 -8.22 -27.53 16.96
CA TYR A 169 -7.06 -26.67 16.80
C TYR A 169 -7.05 -25.53 17.81
N HIS A 170 -5.86 -25.13 18.24
CA HIS A 170 -5.71 -23.97 19.11
C HIS A 170 -5.68 -22.69 18.25
N VAL A 171 -6.67 -21.81 18.45
CA VAL A 171 -6.85 -20.58 17.67
C VAL A 171 -6.80 -19.37 18.59
N ILE A 172 -5.95 -18.40 18.23
CA ILE A 172 -5.82 -17.12 18.93
C ILE A 172 -6.27 -16.02 18.00
N ILE A 173 -7.29 -15.25 18.39
CA ILE A 173 -7.70 -14.06 17.65
C ILE A 173 -6.75 -12.92 18.02
N ASN A 174 -6.01 -12.41 17.04
CA ASN A 174 -5.12 -11.28 17.27
C ASN A 174 -5.97 -9.99 17.27
N THR A 175 -5.88 -9.22 18.35
CA THR A 175 -6.55 -7.92 18.49
C THR A 175 -5.74 -6.76 17.90
N ASN A 176 -4.63 -7.07 17.23
CA ASN A 176 -3.76 -6.07 16.64
C ASN A 176 -4.51 -5.34 15.51
N VAL A 177 -4.53 -4.01 15.61
CA VAL A 177 -5.07 -3.14 14.56
C VAL A 177 -4.19 -3.28 13.32
N PHE A 178 -4.81 -3.39 12.14
CA PHE A 178 -4.11 -3.36 10.86
C PHE A 178 -3.16 -2.15 10.81
N LEU A 179 -1.86 -2.42 10.64
CA LEU A 179 -0.83 -1.38 10.50
C LEU A 179 -0.64 -1.08 9.02
N SER A 180 -1.13 0.08 8.59
CA SER A 180 -0.93 0.54 7.22
C SER A 180 0.56 0.69 6.91
N GLY A 181 0.99 0.10 5.78
CA GLY A 181 2.34 0.31 5.23
C GLY A 181 2.51 1.69 4.56
N LYS A 182 1.46 2.51 4.49
CA LYS A 182 1.54 3.85 3.91
C LYS A 182 2.30 4.80 4.83
N MET A 183 3.13 5.63 4.20
CA MET A 183 3.91 6.65 4.88
C MET A 183 3.05 7.91 5.11
N PRO A 184 2.96 8.40 6.36
CA PRO A 184 2.19 9.58 6.70
C PRO A 184 2.76 10.83 6.03
N VAL A 185 2.07 11.33 4.99
CA VAL A 185 2.56 12.44 4.14
C VAL A 185 2.90 13.68 4.95
N LEU A 186 2.07 14.03 5.93
CA LEU A 186 2.25 15.21 6.77
C LEU A 186 3.58 15.16 7.55
N LEU A 187 3.90 14.00 8.12
CA LEU A 187 5.07 13.82 8.97
C LEU A 187 6.38 13.97 8.17
N PHE A 188 6.40 13.42 6.96
CA PHE A 188 7.56 13.49 6.07
C PHE A 188 7.66 14.82 5.29
N SER A 189 6.54 15.50 5.04
CA SER A 189 6.52 16.75 4.27
C SER A 189 6.62 17.99 5.14
N PHE A 190 6.51 17.88 6.47
CA PHE A 190 6.51 19.01 7.39
C PHE A 190 7.75 19.90 7.24
N ILE A 191 8.96 19.32 7.28
CA ILE A 191 10.21 20.07 7.18
C ILE A 191 10.32 20.79 5.81
N PRO A 192 10.10 20.12 4.66
CA PRO A 192 10.08 20.80 3.36
C PRO A 192 9.04 21.92 3.26
N ILE A 193 7.82 21.72 3.79
CA ILE A 193 6.78 22.75 3.82
C ILE A 193 7.24 23.96 4.64
N PHE A 194 7.77 23.72 5.83
CA PHE A 194 8.28 24.78 6.71
C PHE A 194 9.41 25.58 6.03
N LEU A 195 10.35 24.89 5.40
CA LEU A 195 11.43 25.53 4.65
C LEU A 195 10.90 26.39 3.49
N LEU A 196 9.90 25.90 2.76
CA LEU A 196 9.27 26.67 1.68
C LEU A 196 8.60 27.93 2.23
N ILE A 197 7.83 27.83 3.30
CA ILE A 197 7.16 28.99 3.93
C ILE A 197 8.21 30.03 4.38
N MET A 198 9.24 29.59 5.10
CA MET A 198 10.32 30.49 5.54
C MET A 198 11.03 31.15 4.37
N SER A 199 11.30 30.41 3.29
CA SER A 199 11.93 30.95 2.09
C SER A 199 11.08 32.03 1.39
N MET A 200 9.75 31.87 1.39
CA MET A 200 8.81 32.86 0.85
C MET A 200 8.79 34.13 1.70
N VAL A 201 8.74 34.00 3.03
CA VAL A 201 8.79 35.13 3.95
C VAL A 201 10.07 35.94 3.73
N PHE A 202 11.23 35.27 3.67
CA PHE A 202 12.50 35.96 3.41
C PHE A 202 12.58 36.56 2.01
N TYR A 203 11.96 35.94 1.00
CA TYR A 203 11.87 36.51 -0.34
C TYR A 203 11.09 37.83 -0.35
N VAL A 204 9.93 37.87 0.30
CA VAL A 204 9.10 39.08 0.42
C VAL A 204 9.83 40.17 1.20
N LEU A 205 10.47 39.82 2.33
CA LEU A 205 11.26 40.76 3.13
C LEU A 205 12.46 41.32 2.35
N ALA A 206 13.18 40.48 1.61
CA ALA A 206 14.32 40.91 0.80
C ALA A 206 13.90 41.87 -0.34
N ASN A 207 12.69 41.70 -0.87
CA ASN A 207 12.11 42.60 -1.88
C ASN A 207 11.35 43.78 -1.27
N GLY A 208 11.33 43.94 0.05
CA GLY A 208 10.54 44.96 0.75
C GLY A 208 10.79 46.38 0.23
N LYS A 209 12.05 46.74 -0.04
CA LYS A 209 12.40 48.06 -0.62
C LYS A 209 11.74 48.29 -1.99
N ARG A 210 11.78 47.29 -2.88
CA ARG A 210 11.17 47.37 -4.21
C ARG A 210 9.64 47.43 -4.11
N ASN A 211 9.07 46.73 -3.15
CA ASN A 211 7.62 46.71 -2.93
C ASN A 211 7.11 48.03 -2.34
N VAL A 212 7.90 48.70 -1.50
CA VAL A 212 7.62 50.07 -1.03
C VAL A 212 7.71 51.08 -2.18
N ILE A 213 8.72 50.99 -3.05
CA ILE A 213 8.84 51.88 -4.23
C ILE A 213 7.64 51.71 -5.17
N LYS A 214 7.27 50.47 -5.51
CA LYS A 214 6.06 50.20 -6.33
C LYS A 214 4.79 50.77 -5.68
N LYS A 215 4.69 50.73 -4.36
CA LYS A 215 3.55 51.31 -3.64
C LYS A 215 3.56 52.85 -3.72
N MET A 216 4.73 53.48 -3.70
CA MET A 216 4.88 54.93 -3.91
C MET A 216 4.54 55.33 -5.36
N ASP A 217 4.79 54.46 -6.33
CA ASP A 217 4.43 54.64 -7.75
C ASP A 217 2.92 54.39 -8.04
N GLY A 218 2.10 54.20 -7.00
CA GLY A 218 0.64 54.05 -7.14
C GLY A 218 0.14 52.64 -7.43
N TYR A 219 1.01 51.61 -7.40
CA TYR A 219 0.56 50.23 -7.57
C TYR A 219 -0.24 49.74 -6.35
N THR A 220 -1.33 49.03 -6.61
CA THR A 220 -2.10 48.36 -5.56
C THR A 220 -1.36 47.11 -5.04
N LEU A 221 -1.63 46.72 -3.79
CA LEU A 221 -1.06 45.50 -3.19
C LEU A 221 -1.38 44.25 -4.04
N LYS A 222 -2.59 44.20 -4.62
CA LYS A 222 -3.03 43.11 -5.50
C LYS A 222 -2.21 43.02 -6.78
N SER A 223 -1.91 44.15 -7.43
CA SER A 223 -1.07 44.17 -8.64
C SER A 223 0.37 43.73 -8.35
N ILE A 224 0.93 44.12 -7.20
CA ILE A 224 2.29 43.72 -6.80
C ILE A 224 2.34 42.20 -6.57
N LEU A 225 1.35 41.64 -5.88
CA LEU A 225 1.25 40.20 -5.64
C LEU A 225 1.04 39.41 -6.94
N LEU A 226 0.19 39.88 -7.85
CA LEU A 226 -0.03 39.23 -9.14
C LEU A 226 1.24 39.20 -10.02
N ASP A 227 2.01 40.28 -10.04
CA ASP A 227 3.30 40.31 -10.73
C ASP A 227 4.30 39.32 -10.12
N GLU A 228 4.37 39.26 -8.78
CA GLU A 228 5.24 38.32 -8.09
C GLU A 228 4.81 36.86 -8.34
N ILE A 229 3.51 36.57 -8.34
CA ILE A 229 2.96 35.24 -8.66
C ILE A 229 3.30 34.85 -10.10
N LYS A 230 3.14 35.73 -11.09
CA LYS A 230 3.51 35.43 -12.49
C LYS A 230 4.99 35.10 -12.61
N VAL A 231 5.85 35.91 -12.01
CA VAL A 231 7.31 35.75 -12.08
C VAL A 231 7.80 34.51 -11.32
N CYS A 232 7.19 34.16 -10.20
CA CYS A 232 7.55 32.97 -9.43
C CYS A 232 6.91 31.71 -10.01
N GLY A 233 5.65 31.81 -10.48
CA GLY A 233 4.87 30.72 -11.07
C GLY A 233 5.55 30.09 -12.27
N VAL A 234 6.14 30.88 -13.18
CA VAL A 234 6.92 30.34 -14.31
C VAL A 234 8.10 29.47 -13.83
N ASN A 235 8.77 29.88 -12.75
CA ASN A 235 9.89 29.10 -12.20
C ASN A 235 9.40 27.84 -11.48
N PHE A 236 8.26 27.90 -10.79
CA PHE A 236 7.66 26.74 -10.14
C PHE A 236 7.15 25.72 -11.16
N ILE A 237 6.46 26.15 -12.21
CA ILE A 237 5.99 25.28 -13.29
C ILE A 237 7.18 24.64 -14.01
N GLY A 238 8.20 25.42 -14.37
CA GLY A 238 9.41 24.87 -14.99
C GLY A 238 10.13 23.87 -14.09
N SER A 239 10.21 24.14 -12.78
CA SER A 239 10.81 23.22 -11.82
C SER A 239 9.99 21.93 -11.64
N PHE A 240 8.66 22.05 -11.61
CA PHE A 240 7.75 20.91 -11.53
C PHE A 240 7.91 19.98 -12.74
N LEU A 241 7.91 20.54 -13.95
CA LEU A 241 8.11 19.76 -15.19
C LEU A 241 9.46 19.05 -15.20
N ILE A 242 10.53 19.67 -14.70
CA ILE A 242 11.84 19.01 -14.60
C ILE A 242 11.78 17.82 -13.64
N VAL A 243 11.16 17.99 -12.46
CA VAL A 243 11.02 16.90 -11.48
C VAL A 243 10.17 15.75 -12.05
N GLU A 244 9.09 16.07 -12.78
CA GLU A 244 8.23 15.07 -13.41
C GLU A 244 8.94 14.33 -14.55
N LEU A 245 9.69 15.04 -15.41
CA LEU A 245 10.43 14.45 -16.53
C LEU A 245 11.69 13.67 -16.11
N THR A 246 12.27 13.97 -14.95
CA THR A 246 13.46 13.27 -14.43
C THR A 246 13.11 12.17 -13.41
N GLY A 247 11.87 12.15 -12.91
CA GLY A 247 11.35 11.15 -11.98
C GLY A 247 10.57 10.01 -12.64
N ALA A 248 10.39 10.02 -13.96
CA ALA A 248 9.87 8.92 -14.79
C ALA A 248 11.02 8.15 -15.44
#